data_AF-A0A935QY82-F1
#
_entry.id   AF-A0A935QY82-F1
#
_cell.length_a   1.000
_cell.length_b   1.000
_cell.length_c   1.000
_cell.angle_alpha   90.00
_cell.angle_beta   90.00
_cell.angle_gamma   90.00
#
_symmetry.space_group_name_H-M   'P 1'
#
loop_
_entity.id
_entity.type
_entity.pdbx_description
1 polymer ?
#
loop_
_entity_poly.entity_id
_entity_poly.type
_entity_poly.pdbx_seq_one_letter_code
_entity_poly.pdbx_strand_id
1 'polypeptide(L)'
;MSLFTLLTAESRERLERLAERVVVPARSRIIRRGDAGGDIFRVERGSVEVVDSRSRPEVILDVLGPGAVVGELSFLAGEPRSADVRAFEETILSRWPEATLRAALDADAGLARDFFRALALMLAARLGKGVRSSHTATRAPGASIAGLSARPGHELAELFKAELLALEAPLRREDRATGVRLMGEAWDRFMEAARQTFASLSQSEAEAAGEVLGKELTPWLVRAHTAELTIARPGGRAGHPALLRHIERGMPQGSDPVGVALDAALLSSSTALGQRERQRATLSAVGTLLPEDRPARVTVLHCGSGGIPSAIGLMMQSGGELNCVDGDRDVLEKLDHATIARSAALSLRLVHEDVTRTILGRTNLHLSPQDLVVVSGVLEYVPDLALTSLTRVALGMLAPGGTVILDLLRPSSDRFFFDHVLGWRTVRRTKEAAAALLTGLGLRDLMAAPCKGAAIVLTGRSAA
;
A
#
# COMPACT_ATOMS: atom_id res chain seq x y z
N MET A 1 2.87 17.57 12.25
CA MET A 1 3.33 18.96 12.39
C MET A 1 2.09 19.80 12.67
N SER A 2 2.11 20.65 13.71
CA SER A 2 0.94 21.42 14.17
C SER A 2 1.07 22.89 13.78
N LEU A 3 -0.05 23.59 13.53
CA LEU A 3 -0.04 25.04 13.22
C LEU A 3 0.70 25.80 14.32
N PHE A 4 0.42 25.40 15.56
CA PHE A 4 0.87 26.11 16.75
C PHE A 4 2.37 26.00 16.97
N THR A 5 2.99 24.90 16.56
CA THR A 5 4.45 24.73 16.66
C THR A 5 5.23 25.66 15.73
N LEU A 6 4.56 26.27 14.74
CA LEU A 6 5.18 27.12 13.73
C LEU A 6 4.91 28.62 13.95
N LEU A 7 4.07 28.95 14.94
CA LEU A 7 3.75 30.34 15.31
C LEU A 7 4.72 30.87 16.37
N THR A 8 4.94 32.19 16.36
CA THR A 8 5.56 32.90 17.47
C THR A 8 4.69 32.81 18.73
N ALA A 9 5.28 32.99 19.90
CA ALA A 9 4.55 32.90 21.17
C ALA A 9 3.38 33.91 21.24
N GLU A 10 3.62 35.14 20.76
CA GLU A 10 2.62 36.22 20.71
C GLU A 10 1.46 35.89 19.76
N SER A 11 1.76 35.49 18.51
CA SER A 11 0.74 35.08 17.54
C SER A 11 -0.06 33.86 18.03
N ARG A 12 0.60 32.94 18.74
CA ARG A 12 -0.06 31.78 19.35
C ARG A 12 -1.09 32.21 20.39
N GLU A 13 -0.68 33.01 21.37
CA GLU A 13 -1.55 33.50 22.44
C GLU A 13 -2.73 34.30 21.89
N ARG A 14 -2.47 35.08 20.82
CA ARG A 14 -3.53 35.83 20.14
C ARG A 14 -4.55 34.92 19.47
N LEU A 15 -4.13 33.88 18.75
CA LEU A 15 -5.06 32.91 18.16
C LEU A 15 -5.82 32.11 19.23
N GLU A 16 -5.21 31.77 20.36
CA GLU A 16 -5.90 31.06 21.45
C GLU A 16 -7.06 31.86 22.02
N ARG A 17 -6.88 33.18 22.18
CA ARG A 17 -7.96 34.08 22.62
C ARG A 17 -9.11 34.21 21.63
N LEU A 18 -8.86 34.00 20.34
CA LEU A 18 -9.87 34.07 19.29
C LEU A 18 -10.59 32.73 19.08
N ALA A 19 -10.14 31.66 19.74
CA ALA A 19 -10.69 30.34 19.58
C ALA A 19 -11.84 30.08 20.56
N GLU A 20 -12.91 29.47 20.07
CA GLU A 20 -13.98 28.91 20.88
C GLU A 20 -13.72 27.42 21.09
N ARG A 21 -13.83 26.95 22.34
CA ARG A 21 -13.70 25.52 22.64
C ARG A 21 -15.02 24.80 22.40
N VAL A 22 -14.99 23.75 21.58
CA VAL A 22 -16.17 22.96 21.20
C VAL A 22 -15.93 21.49 21.55
N VAL A 23 -16.90 20.86 22.22
CA VAL A 23 -16.88 19.41 22.49
C VAL A 23 -17.87 18.74 21.56
N VAL A 24 -17.40 17.73 20.84
CA VAL A 24 -18.15 17.04 19.79
C VAL A 24 -18.23 15.55 20.11
N PRO A 25 -19.43 14.96 20.29
CA PRO A 25 -19.58 13.54 20.54
C PRO A 25 -19.10 12.69 19.35
N ALA A 26 -18.70 11.45 19.62
CA ALA A 26 -18.30 10.50 18.58
C ALA A 26 -19.34 10.41 17.45
N ARG A 27 -18.86 10.32 16.21
CA ARG A 27 -19.63 10.28 14.95
C ARG A 27 -20.41 11.54 14.60
N SER A 28 -20.37 12.59 15.43
CA SER A 28 -21.04 13.85 15.12
C SER A 28 -20.29 14.61 14.03
N ARG A 29 -21.04 15.22 13.12
CA ARG A 29 -20.47 15.96 11.98
C ARG A 29 -19.96 17.32 12.42
N ILE A 30 -18.78 17.68 11.96
CA ILE A 30 -18.09 18.95 12.24
C ILE A 30 -18.12 19.84 11.00
N ILE A 31 -17.80 19.25 9.84
CA ILE A 31 -17.85 19.92 8.54
C ILE A 31 -18.70 19.05 7.62
N ARG A 32 -19.61 19.69 6.89
CA ARG A 32 -20.34 19.06 5.80
C ARG A 32 -19.82 19.58 4.48
N ARG A 33 -19.56 18.66 3.56
CA ARG A 33 -19.11 19.01 2.21
C ARG A 33 -20.15 19.86 1.49
N GLY A 34 -19.68 20.85 0.74
CA GLY A 34 -20.50 21.71 -0.10
C GLY A 34 -21.17 22.86 0.66
N ASP A 35 -21.15 22.84 2.00
CA ASP A 35 -21.61 23.96 2.80
C ASP A 35 -20.74 25.20 2.51
N ALA A 36 -21.40 26.35 2.47
CA ALA A 36 -20.73 27.64 2.46
C ALA A 36 -20.21 27.94 3.89
N GLY A 37 -18.98 28.44 3.98
CA GLY A 37 -18.36 28.88 5.24
C GLY A 37 -16.86 28.61 5.30
N GLY A 38 -16.20 29.21 6.29
CA GLY A 38 -14.73 29.19 6.40
C GLY A 38 -14.19 29.03 7.80
N ASP A 39 -14.97 28.56 8.77
CA ASP A 39 -14.44 28.28 10.11
C ASP A 39 -13.29 27.28 10.04
N ILE A 40 -12.28 27.49 10.89
CA ILE A 40 -11.13 26.59 11.04
C ILE A 40 -11.25 25.87 12.37
N PHE A 41 -10.90 24.58 12.38
CA PHE A 41 -10.91 23.78 13.60
C PHE A 41 -9.53 23.16 13.84
N ARG A 42 -9.11 23.10 15.10
CA ARG A 42 -7.92 22.36 15.54
C ARG A 42 -8.34 21.30 16.55
N VAL A 43 -7.85 20.08 16.38
CA VAL A 43 -8.05 19.00 17.35
C VAL A 43 -7.17 19.23 18.57
N GLU A 44 -7.77 19.40 19.75
CA GLU A 44 -7.04 19.49 21.02
C GLU A 44 -6.90 18.12 21.68
N ARG A 45 -7.98 17.34 21.67
CA ARG A 45 -8.07 15.99 22.24
C ARG A 45 -9.08 15.17 21.44
N GLY A 46 -8.81 13.88 21.28
CA GLY A 46 -9.61 12.98 20.45
C GLY A 46 -9.13 12.97 19.00
N SER A 47 -10.01 12.57 18.09
CA SER A 47 -9.71 12.43 16.67
C SER A 47 -10.93 12.67 15.77
N VAL A 48 -10.66 13.05 14.52
CA VAL A 48 -11.68 13.29 13.49
C VAL A 48 -11.34 12.49 12.24
N GLU A 49 -12.34 12.10 11.48
CA GLU A 49 -12.16 11.45 10.18
C GLU A 49 -12.66 12.36 9.05
N VAL A 50 -11.86 12.45 7.99
CA VAL A 50 -12.19 13.15 6.74
C VAL A 50 -12.81 12.13 5.80
N VAL A 51 -13.98 12.44 5.23
CA VAL A 51 -14.80 11.48 4.51
C VAL A 51 -15.14 12.02 3.12
N ASP A 52 -14.95 11.20 2.08
CA ASP A 52 -15.57 11.43 0.78
C ASP A 52 -16.95 10.76 0.73
N SER A 53 -17.97 11.59 0.92
CA SER A 53 -19.39 11.22 0.85
C SER A 53 -19.89 10.99 -0.58
N ARG A 54 -19.11 11.29 -1.63
CA ARG A 54 -19.48 10.92 -3.01
C ARG A 54 -19.32 9.43 -3.25
N SER A 55 -18.37 8.81 -2.57
CA SER A 55 -18.10 7.39 -2.69
C SER A 55 -19.19 6.60 -1.98
N ARG A 56 -19.62 5.48 -2.57
CA ARG A 56 -20.51 4.52 -1.94
C ARG A 56 -19.84 3.14 -1.90
N PRO A 57 -19.50 2.61 -0.70
CA PRO A 57 -19.67 3.23 0.62
C PRO A 57 -18.77 4.47 0.80
N GLU A 58 -19.11 5.32 1.78
CA GLU A 58 -18.30 6.50 2.13
C GLU A 58 -16.85 6.08 2.38
N VAL A 59 -15.89 6.79 1.77
CA VAL A 59 -14.46 6.50 1.92
C VAL A 59 -13.88 7.44 2.95
N ILE A 60 -13.22 6.89 3.98
CA ILE A 60 -12.42 7.68 4.91
C ILE A 60 -11.12 8.04 4.18
N LEU A 61 -10.94 9.33 3.91
CA LEU A 61 -9.74 9.87 3.26
C LEU A 61 -8.57 9.97 4.24
N ASP A 62 -8.85 10.32 5.50
CA ASP A 62 -7.82 10.46 6.54
C ASP A 62 -8.44 10.40 7.96
N VAL A 63 -7.62 10.09 8.97
CA VAL A 63 -7.97 10.19 10.40
C VAL A 63 -6.94 11.08 11.10
N LEU A 64 -7.42 12.18 11.64
CA LEU A 64 -6.61 13.28 12.15
C LEU A 64 -6.73 13.38 13.68
N GLY A 65 -5.60 13.27 14.37
CA GLY A 65 -5.49 13.37 15.83
C GLY A 65 -5.11 14.77 16.33
N PRO A 66 -4.70 14.88 17.61
CA PRO A 66 -4.37 16.16 18.25
C PRO A 66 -3.33 16.99 17.49
N GLY A 67 -3.56 18.31 17.43
CA GLY A 67 -2.75 19.27 16.70
C GLY A 67 -3.08 19.39 15.20
N ALA A 68 -3.91 18.50 14.65
CA ALA A 68 -4.37 18.61 13.28
C ALA A 68 -5.38 19.76 13.11
N VAL A 69 -5.30 20.43 11.95
CA VAL A 69 -6.23 21.48 11.54
C VAL A 69 -7.10 21.00 10.38
N VAL A 70 -8.40 21.33 10.41
CA VAL A 70 -9.37 21.06 9.34
C VAL A 70 -10.20 22.30 9.01
N GLY A 71 -10.69 22.37 7.76
CA GLY A 71 -11.46 23.50 7.25
C GLY A 71 -10.62 24.66 6.70
N GLU A 72 -9.30 24.54 6.79
CA GLU A 72 -8.32 25.55 6.35
C GLU A 72 -8.37 25.83 4.86
N LEU A 73 -8.68 24.82 4.03
CA LEU A 73 -8.70 24.97 2.58
C LEU A 73 -9.83 25.91 2.13
N SER A 74 -11.03 25.75 2.68
CA SER A 74 -12.15 26.64 2.36
C SER A 74 -11.93 28.06 2.87
N PHE A 75 -11.31 28.23 4.05
CA PHE A 75 -10.94 29.55 4.56
C PHE A 75 -9.97 30.28 3.61
N LEU A 76 -8.96 29.56 3.10
CA LEU A 76 -7.97 30.12 2.18
C LEU A 76 -8.53 30.40 0.79
N ALA A 77 -9.21 29.41 0.20
CA ALA A 77 -9.63 29.46 -1.20
C ALA A 77 -10.92 30.25 -1.41
N GLY A 78 -11.70 30.49 -0.34
CA GLY A 78 -13.05 31.04 -0.45
C GLY A 78 -14.03 30.11 -1.15
N GLU A 79 -13.69 28.82 -1.27
CA GLU A 79 -14.50 27.78 -1.91
C GLU A 79 -15.36 27.02 -0.89
N PRO A 80 -16.50 26.41 -1.32
CA PRO A 80 -17.28 25.52 -0.47
C PRO A 80 -16.43 24.39 0.15
N ARG A 81 -16.91 23.82 1.27
CA ARG A 81 -16.22 22.73 1.98
C ARG A 81 -15.91 21.55 1.04
N SER A 82 -14.64 21.16 0.97
CA SER A 82 -14.14 20.17 0.00
C SER A 82 -14.45 18.71 0.36
N ALA A 83 -14.61 18.40 1.65
CA ALA A 83 -14.91 17.07 2.17
C ALA A 83 -15.73 17.16 3.46
N ASP A 84 -16.36 16.05 3.85
CA ASP A 84 -17.00 15.93 5.16
C ASP A 84 -15.94 15.66 6.23
N VAL A 85 -16.16 16.17 7.44
CA VAL A 85 -15.36 15.85 8.62
C VAL A 85 -16.31 15.53 9.77
N ARG A 86 -16.08 14.40 10.43
CA ARG A 86 -16.85 14.00 11.62
C ARG A 86 -15.93 13.49 12.72
N ALA A 87 -16.37 13.59 13.96
CA ALA A 87 -15.62 13.11 15.10
C ALA A 87 -15.54 11.56 15.05
N PHE A 88 -14.34 11.00 15.23
CA PHE A 88 -14.16 9.55 15.29
C PHE A 88 -14.51 9.02 16.69
N GLU A 89 -14.09 9.76 17.71
CA GLU A 89 -14.40 9.59 19.13
C GLU A 89 -14.92 10.92 19.72
N GLU A 90 -15.16 11.00 21.03
CA GLU A 90 -15.42 12.30 21.66
C GLU A 90 -14.21 13.22 21.48
N THR A 91 -14.42 14.35 20.82
CA THR A 91 -13.34 15.22 20.37
C THR A 91 -13.54 16.64 20.86
N ILE A 92 -12.47 17.22 21.39
CA ILE A 92 -12.39 18.62 21.79
C ILE A 92 -11.67 19.39 20.70
N LEU A 93 -12.30 20.44 20.20
CA LEU A 93 -11.80 21.29 19.13
C LEU A 93 -11.63 22.73 19.62
N SER A 94 -10.59 23.40 19.14
CA SER A 94 -10.55 24.87 19.06
C SER A 94 -11.19 25.27 17.72
N ARG A 95 -12.26 26.05 17.73
CA ARG A 95 -12.94 26.60 16.55
C ARG A 95 -12.60 28.07 16.42
N TRP A 96 -12.16 28.49 15.23
CA TRP A 96 -12.08 29.89 14.85
C TRP A 96 -13.20 30.22 13.87
N PRO A 97 -14.19 31.02 14.27
CA PRO A 97 -15.20 31.54 13.36
C PRO A 97 -14.53 32.37 12.25
N GLU A 98 -14.95 32.18 11.00
CA GLU A 98 -14.33 32.85 9.84
C GLU A 98 -14.27 34.37 10.00
N ALA A 99 -15.40 35.00 10.37
CA ALA A 99 -15.50 36.45 10.48
C ALA A 99 -14.54 37.00 11.55
N THR A 100 -14.47 36.33 12.70
CA THR A 100 -13.58 36.71 13.81
C THR A 100 -12.12 36.57 13.42
N LEU A 101 -11.76 35.47 12.76
CA LEU A 101 -10.39 35.23 12.33
C LEU A 101 -9.96 36.21 11.23
N ARG A 102 -10.80 36.45 10.21
CA ARG A 102 -10.52 37.42 9.14
C ARG A 102 -10.31 38.83 9.70
N ALA A 103 -11.23 39.31 10.54
CA ALA A 103 -11.10 40.63 11.15
C ALA A 103 -9.80 40.80 11.95
N ALA A 104 -9.36 39.74 12.65
CA ALA A 104 -8.10 39.77 13.38
C ALA A 104 -6.86 39.78 12.48
N LEU A 105 -6.88 39.02 11.38
CA LEU A 105 -5.79 39.00 10.40
C LEU A 105 -5.72 40.31 9.61
N ASP A 106 -6.86 40.92 9.28
CA ASP A 106 -6.92 42.20 8.58
C ASP A 106 -6.42 43.37 9.45
N ALA A 107 -6.64 43.29 10.77
CA ALA A 107 -6.21 44.31 11.71
C ALA A 107 -4.72 44.24 12.08
N ASP A 108 -4.06 43.09 11.91
CA ASP A 108 -2.69 42.85 12.35
C ASP A 108 -1.88 42.07 11.29
N ALA A 109 -1.04 42.81 10.56
CA ALA A 109 -0.17 42.25 9.53
C ALA A 109 0.88 41.27 10.07
N GLY A 110 1.31 41.42 11.34
CA GLY A 110 2.25 40.51 11.98
C GLY A 110 1.60 39.14 12.25
N LEU A 111 0.40 39.17 12.83
CA LEU A 111 -0.43 37.99 13.04
C LEU A 111 -0.77 37.31 11.71
N ALA A 112 -1.17 38.08 10.69
CA ALA A 112 -1.48 37.56 9.36
C ALA A 112 -0.30 36.84 8.73
N ARG A 113 0.88 37.49 8.73
CA ARG A 113 2.11 36.90 8.20
C ARG A 113 2.45 35.58 8.90
N ASP A 114 2.43 35.57 10.22
CA ASP A 114 2.80 34.38 11.00
C ASP A 114 1.79 33.25 10.78
N PHE A 115 0.49 33.56 10.78
CA PHE A 115 -0.60 32.63 10.51
C PHE A 115 -0.50 32.00 9.12
N PHE A 116 -0.43 32.82 8.07
CA PHE A 116 -0.36 32.32 6.70
C PHE A 116 0.95 31.56 6.43
N ARG A 117 2.07 31.99 7.01
CA ARG A 117 3.34 31.24 6.93
C ARG A 117 3.23 29.87 7.60
N ALA A 118 2.70 29.80 8.82
CA ALA A 118 2.54 28.54 9.54
C ALA A 118 1.59 27.59 8.80
N LEU A 119 0.51 28.13 8.22
CA LEU A 119 -0.48 27.38 7.47
C LEU A 119 0.08 26.92 6.12
N ALA A 120 0.83 27.76 5.40
CA ALA A 120 1.54 27.39 4.17
C ALA A 120 2.59 26.30 4.41
N LEU A 121 3.37 26.38 5.49
CA LEU A 121 4.34 25.34 5.85
C LEU A 121 3.65 24.02 6.23
N MET A 122 2.53 24.09 6.96
CA MET A 122 1.73 22.90 7.26
C MET A 122 1.16 22.26 6.00
N LEU A 123 0.54 23.06 5.12
CA LEU A 123 -0.01 22.58 3.87
C LEU A 123 1.10 22.05 2.96
N ALA A 124 2.25 22.71 2.86
CA ALA A 124 3.41 22.20 2.14
C ALA A 124 3.92 20.86 2.71
N ALA A 125 3.89 20.66 4.03
CA ALA A 125 4.22 19.38 4.64
C ALA A 125 3.15 18.29 4.38
N ARG A 126 1.86 18.66 4.30
CA ARG A 126 0.75 17.77 3.93
C ARG A 126 0.78 17.43 2.44
N LEU A 127 1.06 18.40 1.58
CA LEU A 127 1.30 18.24 0.15
C LEU A 127 2.60 17.47 -0.09
N GLY A 128 3.66 17.62 0.71
CA GLY A 128 4.82 16.72 0.66
C GLY A 128 4.46 15.25 0.92
N LYS A 129 3.37 15.01 1.66
CA LYS A 129 2.80 13.67 1.88
C LYS A 129 1.74 13.27 0.83
N GLY A 130 1.04 14.22 0.20
CA GLY A 130 -0.07 13.98 -0.76
C GLY A 130 0.20 14.31 -2.25
N VAL A 131 1.05 15.30 -2.55
CA VAL A 131 1.55 15.72 -3.89
C VAL A 131 2.68 14.83 -4.41
N ARG A 132 3.19 13.88 -3.61
CA ARG A 132 3.85 12.67 -4.15
C ARG A 132 2.91 11.78 -5.01
N SER A 133 1.67 12.23 -5.28
CA SER A 133 0.65 11.55 -6.11
C SER A 133 0.14 12.33 -7.34
N SER A 134 0.66 13.51 -7.71
CA SER A 134 0.25 14.18 -8.98
C SER A 134 1.17 15.35 -9.41
N HIS A 135 1.52 15.37 -10.71
CA HIS A 135 2.34 16.30 -11.55
C HIS A 135 2.27 17.83 -11.23
N THR A 136 3.18 18.78 -11.55
CA THR A 136 4.34 18.96 -12.47
C THR A 136 5.08 20.30 -12.17
N ALA A 137 6.40 20.37 -12.47
CA ALA A 137 7.30 21.51 -12.84
C ALA A 137 7.34 22.82 -11.99
N THR A 138 8.49 23.42 -11.65
CA THR A 138 9.39 24.17 -12.56
C THR A 138 10.75 24.49 -11.90
N ARG A 139 11.83 24.58 -12.69
CA ARG A 139 13.21 24.94 -12.30
C ARG A 139 13.32 26.33 -11.66
N ALA A 140 14.14 26.44 -10.60
CA ALA A 140 14.94 27.64 -10.28
C ALA A 140 16.33 27.19 -9.76
N PRO A 141 17.42 27.89 -10.11
CA PRO A 141 18.77 27.50 -9.72
C PRO A 141 19.10 28.06 -8.33
N GLY A 142 19.16 27.16 -7.35
CA GLY A 142 19.66 27.44 -6.01
C GLY A 142 19.83 26.13 -5.28
N ALA A 143 21.07 25.71 -5.07
CA ALA A 143 21.39 24.49 -4.33
C ALA A 143 20.88 24.63 -2.89
N SER A 144 19.65 24.19 -2.64
CA SER A 144 19.12 24.02 -1.30
C SER A 144 19.65 22.72 -0.71
N ILE A 145 19.59 22.59 0.62
CA ILE A 145 19.95 21.37 1.36
C ILE A 145 19.21 20.12 0.80
N ALA A 146 18.05 20.30 0.14
CA ALA A 146 17.34 19.22 -0.55
C ALA A 146 18.08 18.66 -1.80
N GLY A 147 18.94 19.47 -2.43
CA GLY A 147 19.79 19.04 -3.55
C GLY A 147 20.93 18.12 -3.13
N LEU A 148 21.44 18.24 -1.90
CA LEU A 148 22.49 17.37 -1.37
C LEU A 148 21.95 15.97 -1.02
N SER A 149 20.77 15.89 -0.40
CA SER A 149 20.12 14.61 -0.07
C SER A 149 19.66 13.81 -1.30
N ALA A 150 19.47 14.49 -2.45
CA ALA A 150 19.01 13.89 -3.70
C ALA A 150 20.14 13.44 -4.64
N ARG A 151 21.37 13.93 -4.42
CA ARG A 151 22.53 13.69 -5.28
C ARG A 151 22.81 12.20 -5.55
N PRO A 152 22.74 11.28 -4.56
CA PRO A 152 22.98 9.87 -4.82
C PRO A 152 21.99 9.26 -5.84
N GLY A 153 20.73 9.71 -5.81
CA GLY A 153 19.71 9.27 -6.77
C GLY A 153 20.01 9.72 -8.20
N HIS A 154 20.48 10.96 -8.37
CA HIS A 154 20.88 11.49 -9.68
C HIS A 154 22.10 10.77 -10.25
N GLU A 155 23.13 10.54 -9.43
CA GLU A 155 24.36 9.84 -9.88
C GLU A 155 24.06 8.39 -10.33
N LEU A 156 23.20 7.67 -9.59
CA LEU A 156 22.73 6.35 -10.00
C LEU A 156 21.90 6.38 -11.29
N ALA A 157 21.08 7.41 -11.48
CA ALA A 157 20.28 7.56 -12.69
C ALA A 157 21.17 7.81 -13.91
N GLU A 158 22.16 8.69 -13.82
CA GLU A 158 23.12 8.95 -14.91
C GLU A 158 23.91 7.69 -15.28
N LEU A 159 24.39 6.94 -14.28
CA LEU A 159 25.09 5.67 -14.50
C LEU A 159 24.22 4.68 -15.31
N PHE A 160 22.97 4.48 -14.89
CA PHE A 160 22.12 3.52 -15.57
C PHE A 160 21.63 4.02 -16.93
N LYS A 161 21.33 5.31 -17.09
CA LYS A 161 20.98 5.90 -18.39
C LYS A 161 22.10 5.71 -19.41
N ALA A 162 23.37 5.85 -19.00
CA ALA A 162 24.51 5.60 -19.88
C ALA A 162 24.56 4.14 -20.37
N GLU A 163 24.34 3.17 -19.48
CA GLU A 163 24.23 1.74 -19.83
C GLU A 163 23.05 1.48 -20.78
N LEU A 164 21.87 2.03 -20.49
CA LEU A 164 20.68 1.88 -21.32
C LEU A 164 20.88 2.45 -22.73
N LEU A 165 21.50 3.63 -22.84
CA LEU A 165 21.84 4.26 -24.12
C LEU A 165 22.81 3.41 -24.93
N ALA A 166 23.82 2.83 -24.27
CA ALA A 166 24.78 1.93 -24.93
C ALA A 166 24.11 0.64 -25.44
N LEU A 167 23.06 0.18 -24.76
CA LEU A 167 22.32 -1.04 -25.11
C LEU A 167 21.25 -0.84 -26.19
N GLU A 168 20.79 0.37 -26.50
CA GLU A 168 19.67 0.56 -27.44
C GLU A 168 19.94 -0.02 -28.84
N ALA A 169 21.15 0.19 -29.38
CA ALA A 169 21.49 -0.30 -30.70
C ALA A 169 21.74 -1.83 -30.74
N PRO A 170 22.49 -2.43 -29.79
CA PRO A 170 22.59 -3.88 -29.64
C PRO A 170 21.22 -4.56 -29.51
N LEU A 171 20.34 -4.06 -28.62
CA LEU A 171 19.04 -4.69 -28.35
C LEU A 171 18.07 -4.66 -29.53
N ARG A 172 18.27 -3.78 -30.50
CA ARG A 172 17.50 -3.74 -31.75
C ARG A 172 18.03 -4.69 -32.84
N ARG A 173 19.30 -5.10 -32.75
CA ARG A 173 19.98 -5.91 -33.77
C ARG A 173 20.08 -7.38 -33.37
N GLU A 174 20.36 -7.63 -32.11
CA GLU A 174 20.56 -8.97 -31.56
C GLU A 174 19.24 -9.71 -31.39
N ASP A 175 19.33 -11.04 -31.26
CA ASP A 175 18.18 -11.85 -30.91
C ASP A 175 17.71 -11.58 -29.47
N ARG A 176 16.47 -11.99 -29.17
CA ARG A 176 15.82 -11.73 -27.88
C ARG A 176 16.60 -12.30 -26.69
N ALA A 177 17.19 -13.49 -26.79
CA ALA A 177 17.89 -14.12 -25.68
C ALA A 177 19.19 -13.38 -25.36
N THR A 178 19.95 -13.01 -26.41
CA THR A 178 21.14 -12.19 -26.27
C THR A 178 20.81 -10.83 -25.66
N GLY A 179 19.73 -10.18 -26.11
CA GLY A 179 19.31 -8.90 -25.57
C GLY A 179 18.90 -8.95 -24.09
N VAL A 180 18.17 -9.99 -23.68
CA VAL A 180 17.83 -10.22 -22.26
C VAL A 180 19.08 -10.41 -21.42
N ARG A 181 20.07 -11.16 -21.91
CA ARG A 181 21.35 -11.36 -21.21
C ARG A 181 22.11 -10.04 -21.03
N LEU A 182 22.27 -9.25 -22.09
CA LEU A 182 22.98 -7.97 -22.04
C LEU A 182 22.31 -6.97 -21.08
N MET A 183 20.99 -6.88 -21.11
CA MET A 183 20.24 -6.06 -20.15
C MET A 183 20.38 -6.59 -18.73
N GLY A 184 20.33 -7.90 -18.52
CA GLY A 184 20.55 -8.51 -17.21
C GLY A 184 21.90 -8.14 -16.61
N GLU A 185 22.97 -8.20 -17.40
CA GLU A 185 24.31 -7.82 -16.96
C GLU A 185 24.40 -6.33 -16.56
N ALA A 186 23.77 -5.44 -17.33
CA ALA A 186 23.72 -4.01 -17.00
C ALA A 186 22.84 -3.74 -15.76
N TRP A 187 21.71 -4.44 -15.65
CA TRP A 187 20.81 -4.38 -14.50
C TRP A 187 21.51 -4.82 -13.21
N ASP A 188 22.27 -5.91 -13.24
CA ASP A 188 22.99 -6.42 -12.07
C ASP A 188 24.06 -5.42 -11.60
N ARG A 189 24.81 -4.81 -12.52
CA ARG A 189 25.77 -3.73 -12.19
C ARG A 189 25.07 -2.54 -11.53
N PHE A 190 23.95 -2.10 -12.11
CA PHE A 190 23.16 -1.00 -11.57
C PHE A 190 22.62 -1.32 -10.17
N MET A 191 21.99 -2.48 -9.99
CA MET A 191 21.40 -2.89 -8.73
C MET A 191 22.45 -3.04 -7.64
N GLU A 192 23.66 -3.51 -7.97
CA GLU A 192 24.76 -3.58 -7.02
C GLU A 192 25.25 -2.19 -6.59
N ALA A 193 25.46 -1.26 -7.54
CA ALA A 193 25.83 0.13 -7.23
C ALA A 193 24.75 0.83 -6.39
N ALA A 194 23.48 0.62 -6.74
CA ALA A 194 22.35 1.18 -6.01
C ALA A 194 22.26 0.60 -4.59
N ARG A 195 22.43 -0.72 -4.43
CA ARG A 195 22.43 -1.37 -3.11
C ARG A 195 23.53 -0.82 -2.20
N GLN A 196 24.75 -0.65 -2.70
CA GLN A 196 25.86 -0.07 -1.94
C GLN A 196 25.57 1.37 -1.52
N THR A 197 24.99 2.15 -2.43
CA THR A 197 24.61 3.54 -2.19
C THR A 197 23.51 3.63 -1.12
N PHE A 198 22.40 2.92 -1.30
CA PHE A 198 21.25 2.98 -0.38
C PHE A 198 21.57 2.42 1.01
N ALA A 199 22.55 1.52 1.14
CA ALA A 199 22.99 0.99 2.43
C ALA A 199 23.68 2.04 3.33
N SER A 200 24.23 3.12 2.76
CA SER A 200 24.91 4.18 3.53
C SER A 200 24.00 5.37 3.87
N LEU A 201 22.78 5.41 3.31
CA LEU A 201 21.85 6.54 3.47
C LEU A 201 20.98 6.39 4.72
N SER A 202 20.67 7.51 5.37
CA SER A 202 19.55 7.56 6.31
C SER A 202 18.20 7.32 5.61
N GLN A 203 17.16 7.02 6.37
CA GLN A 203 15.81 6.79 5.80
C GLN A 203 15.32 7.98 4.97
N SER A 204 15.52 9.22 5.45
CA SER A 204 15.11 10.43 4.72
C SER A 204 15.91 10.64 3.43
N GLU A 205 17.20 10.31 3.44
CA GLU A 205 18.06 10.42 2.25
C GLU A 205 17.72 9.33 1.22
N ALA A 206 17.49 8.10 1.67
CA ALA A 206 17.05 7.01 0.80
C ALA A 206 15.73 7.33 0.11
N GLU A 207 14.77 7.95 0.81
CA GLU A 207 13.53 8.42 0.20
C GLU A 207 13.76 9.51 -0.85
N ALA A 208 14.59 10.50 -0.56
CA ALA A 208 14.91 11.59 -1.49
C ALA A 208 15.66 11.09 -2.74
N ALA A 209 16.67 10.24 -2.54
CA ALA A 209 17.44 9.61 -3.60
C ALA A 209 16.56 8.72 -4.48
N GLY A 210 15.71 7.88 -3.87
CA GLY A 210 14.79 7.02 -4.61
C GLY A 210 13.75 7.78 -5.43
N GLU A 211 13.24 8.91 -4.91
CA GLU A 211 12.29 9.76 -5.64
C GLU A 211 12.93 10.38 -6.90
N VAL A 212 14.16 10.90 -6.79
CA VAL A 212 14.90 11.44 -7.94
C VAL A 212 15.27 10.33 -8.92
N LEU A 213 15.79 9.21 -8.43
CA LEU A 213 16.13 8.06 -9.26
C LEU A 213 14.91 7.55 -10.04
N GLY A 214 13.77 7.38 -9.38
CA GLY A 214 12.50 7.00 -10.00
C GLY A 214 12.06 8.00 -11.06
N LYS A 215 12.08 9.29 -10.75
CA LYS A 215 11.69 10.35 -11.71
C LYS A 215 12.55 10.35 -12.98
N GLU A 216 13.86 10.18 -12.84
CA GLU A 216 14.78 10.20 -13.97
C GLU A 216 14.77 8.92 -14.79
N LEU A 217 14.56 7.77 -14.15
CA LEU A 217 14.48 6.48 -14.83
C LEU A 217 13.09 6.16 -15.38
N THR A 218 12.03 6.83 -14.91
CA THR A 218 10.64 6.58 -15.34
C THR A 218 10.50 6.48 -16.86
N PRO A 219 11.04 7.42 -17.69
CA PRO A 219 10.92 7.33 -19.16
C PRO A 219 11.47 6.04 -19.78
N TRP A 220 12.44 5.41 -19.12
CA TRP A 220 12.98 4.12 -19.51
C TRP A 220 12.18 2.96 -18.92
N LEU A 221 11.85 3.04 -17.64
CA LEU A 221 11.18 1.98 -16.91
C LEU A 221 9.77 1.70 -17.45
N VAL A 222 9.00 2.72 -17.83
CA VAL A 222 7.63 2.51 -18.35
C VAL A 222 7.57 1.78 -19.69
N ARG A 223 8.72 1.56 -20.35
CA ARG A 223 8.83 0.70 -21.54
C ARG A 223 8.65 -0.78 -21.17
N ALA A 224 8.93 -1.16 -19.92
CA ALA A 224 8.73 -2.49 -19.38
C ALA A 224 7.35 -2.61 -18.71
N HIS A 225 6.61 -3.67 -19.04
CA HIS A 225 5.22 -3.81 -18.60
C HIS A 225 5.07 -3.92 -17.08
N THR A 226 6.01 -4.59 -16.39
CA THR A 226 6.05 -4.68 -14.92
C THR A 226 6.12 -3.28 -14.30
N ALA A 227 7.03 -2.44 -14.78
CA ALA A 227 7.21 -1.09 -14.24
C ALA A 227 6.06 -0.16 -14.64
N GLU A 228 5.55 -0.26 -15.86
CA GLU A 228 4.33 0.44 -16.31
C GLU A 228 3.16 0.19 -15.35
N LEU A 229 2.82 -1.09 -15.10
CA LEU A 229 1.73 -1.45 -14.20
C LEU A 229 1.98 -1.03 -12.75
N THR A 230 3.24 -1.04 -12.32
CA THR A 230 3.61 -0.64 -10.95
C THR A 230 3.51 0.87 -10.75
N ILE A 231 3.94 1.67 -11.73
CA ILE A 231 3.95 3.14 -11.68
C ILE A 231 2.55 3.69 -11.94
N ALA A 232 1.85 3.17 -12.95
CA ALA A 232 0.51 3.62 -13.31
C ALA A 232 -0.53 3.31 -12.22
N ARG A 233 -0.26 2.27 -11.40
CA ARG A 233 -1.16 1.78 -10.33
C ARG A 233 -2.62 1.76 -10.76
N PRO A 234 -3.01 0.89 -11.70
CA PRO A 234 -4.42 0.75 -12.08
C PRO A 234 -5.27 0.59 -10.81
N GLY A 235 -6.37 1.34 -10.69
CA GLY A 235 -7.21 1.29 -9.49
C GLY A 235 -6.56 1.79 -8.19
N GLY A 236 -5.41 2.47 -8.24
CA GLY A 236 -4.79 3.18 -7.11
C GLY A 236 -4.09 2.32 -6.06
N ARG A 237 -3.92 1.01 -6.29
CA ARG A 237 -3.36 0.06 -5.29
C ARG A 237 -1.99 -0.47 -5.68
N ALA A 238 -1.11 -0.60 -4.68
CA ALA A 238 0.14 -1.33 -4.80
C ALA A 238 -0.17 -2.84 -4.91
N GLY A 239 0.41 -3.53 -5.89
CA GLY A 239 0.12 -4.96 -6.13
C GLY A 239 -1.18 -5.24 -6.87
N HIS A 240 -1.58 -4.39 -7.83
CA HIS A 240 -2.78 -4.62 -8.65
C HIS A 240 -2.78 -6.04 -9.28
N PRO A 241 -3.93 -6.75 -9.37
CA PRO A 241 -4.06 -8.08 -9.96
C PRO A 241 -3.50 -8.23 -11.38
N ALA A 242 -3.50 -7.15 -12.17
CA ALA A 242 -2.84 -7.17 -13.49
C ALA A 242 -1.31 -7.32 -13.36
N LEU A 243 -0.69 -6.59 -12.44
CA LEU A 243 0.73 -6.69 -12.13
C LEU A 243 1.08 -8.08 -11.59
N LEU A 244 0.31 -8.56 -10.61
CA LEU A 244 0.54 -9.88 -10.02
C LEU A 244 0.43 -10.99 -11.08
N ARG A 245 -0.61 -10.98 -11.93
CA ARG A 245 -0.74 -11.96 -13.02
C ARG A 245 0.42 -11.90 -14.01
N HIS A 246 0.94 -10.70 -14.31
CA HIS A 246 2.12 -10.56 -15.17
C HIS A 246 3.36 -11.19 -14.54
N ILE A 247 3.63 -10.89 -13.26
CA ILE A 247 4.73 -11.47 -12.49
C ILE A 247 4.61 -12.99 -12.42
N GLU A 248 3.42 -13.52 -12.12
CA GLU A 248 3.15 -14.96 -12.02
C GLU A 248 3.44 -15.69 -13.34
N ARG A 249 3.01 -15.11 -14.47
CA ARG A 249 3.29 -15.64 -15.81
C ARG A 249 4.79 -15.64 -16.12
N GLY A 250 5.52 -14.63 -15.65
CA GLY A 250 6.98 -14.54 -15.85
C GLY A 250 7.39 -14.42 -17.32
N MET A 251 6.50 -13.90 -18.17
CA MET A 251 6.71 -13.75 -19.61
C MET A 251 7.00 -12.29 -19.94
N PRO A 252 8.24 -11.92 -20.32
CA PRO A 252 8.61 -10.52 -20.50
C PRO A 252 7.83 -9.83 -21.62
N GLN A 253 7.34 -8.62 -21.34
CA GLN A 253 6.58 -7.75 -22.24
C GLN A 253 7.05 -6.29 -22.13
N GLY A 254 7.05 -5.58 -23.25
CA GLY A 254 7.40 -4.16 -23.29
C GLY A 254 7.06 -3.51 -24.63
N SER A 255 7.13 -2.17 -24.66
CA SER A 255 6.76 -1.36 -25.83
C SER A 255 7.74 -1.49 -27.00
N ASP A 256 8.96 -1.96 -26.73
CA ASP A 256 10.05 -2.11 -27.69
C ASP A 256 11.10 -3.12 -27.13
N PRO A 257 12.16 -3.46 -27.89
CA PRO A 257 13.16 -4.44 -27.42
C PRO A 257 13.86 -4.08 -26.11
N VAL A 258 14.09 -2.79 -25.83
CA VAL A 258 14.66 -2.34 -24.53
C VAL A 258 13.66 -2.59 -23.42
N GLY A 259 12.39 -2.25 -23.66
CA GLY A 259 11.30 -2.51 -22.73
C GLY A 259 11.15 -3.99 -22.40
N VAL A 260 11.19 -4.87 -23.39
CA VAL A 260 11.11 -6.33 -23.20
C VAL A 260 12.30 -6.86 -22.39
N ALA A 261 13.51 -6.37 -22.66
CA ALA A 261 14.70 -6.78 -21.94
C ALA A 261 14.69 -6.26 -20.48
N LEU A 262 14.27 -5.01 -20.26
CA LEU A 262 14.08 -4.43 -18.92
C LEU A 262 13.02 -5.20 -18.13
N ASP A 263 11.92 -5.56 -18.78
CA ASP A 263 10.86 -6.35 -18.14
C ASP A 263 11.36 -7.72 -17.73
N ALA A 264 12.22 -8.35 -18.54
CA ALA A 264 12.86 -9.62 -18.19
C ALA A 264 13.75 -9.49 -16.94
N ALA A 265 14.50 -8.39 -16.82
CA ALA A 265 15.32 -8.11 -15.64
C ALA A 265 14.44 -7.89 -14.38
N LEU A 266 13.36 -7.12 -14.51
CA LEU A 266 12.40 -6.91 -13.42
C LEU A 266 11.70 -8.21 -12.98
N LEU A 267 11.30 -9.06 -13.92
CA LEU A 267 10.68 -10.37 -13.63
C LEU A 267 11.65 -11.36 -13.00
N SER A 268 12.96 -11.17 -13.21
CA SER A 268 14.03 -11.97 -12.60
C SER A 268 14.52 -11.41 -11.27
N SER A 269 13.96 -10.28 -10.82
CA SER A 269 14.27 -9.67 -9.53
C SER A 269 13.85 -10.56 -8.35
N SER A 270 14.52 -10.42 -7.21
CA SER A 270 14.23 -11.19 -6.00
C SER A 270 12.78 -11.00 -5.51
N THR A 271 12.22 -9.79 -5.68
CA THR A 271 10.82 -9.50 -5.35
C THR A 271 9.86 -10.23 -6.27
N ALA A 272 10.07 -10.18 -7.58
CA ALA A 272 9.20 -10.84 -8.56
C ALA A 272 9.28 -12.39 -8.42
N LEU A 273 10.49 -12.93 -8.31
CA LEU A 273 10.70 -14.35 -8.04
C LEU A 273 10.09 -14.77 -6.69
N GLY A 274 10.18 -13.92 -5.67
CA GLY A 274 9.53 -14.13 -4.38
C GLY A 274 8.01 -14.25 -4.50
N GLN A 275 7.35 -13.41 -5.30
CA GLN A 275 5.90 -13.51 -5.52
C GLN A 275 5.50 -14.82 -6.21
N ARG A 276 6.25 -15.26 -7.23
CA ARG A 276 6.01 -16.55 -7.91
C ARG A 276 6.21 -17.75 -6.98
N GLU A 277 7.29 -17.71 -6.21
CA GLU A 277 7.64 -18.77 -5.27
C GLU A 277 6.65 -18.84 -4.11
N ARG A 278 6.14 -17.70 -3.63
CA ARG A 278 5.08 -17.62 -2.63
C ARG A 278 3.85 -18.39 -3.10
N GLN A 279 3.35 -18.10 -4.30
CA GLN A 279 2.21 -18.81 -4.88
C GLN A 279 2.45 -20.33 -4.98
N ARG A 280 3.63 -20.73 -5.49
CA ARG A 280 4.01 -22.14 -5.61
C ARG A 280 4.03 -22.84 -4.26
N ALA A 281 4.64 -22.23 -3.25
CA ALA A 281 4.77 -22.79 -1.91
C ALA A 281 3.42 -22.86 -1.19
N THR A 282 2.55 -21.84 -1.34
CA THR A 282 1.18 -21.85 -0.81
C THR A 282 0.38 -23.01 -1.40
N LEU A 283 0.41 -23.19 -2.73
CA LEU A 283 -0.30 -24.29 -3.38
C LEU A 283 0.26 -25.67 -3.01
N SER A 284 1.57 -25.79 -2.83
CA SER A 284 2.20 -27.01 -2.30
C SER A 284 1.71 -27.33 -0.89
N ALA A 285 1.63 -26.33 -0.01
CA ALA A 285 1.14 -26.50 1.35
C ALA A 285 -0.36 -26.89 1.38
N VAL A 286 -1.17 -26.26 0.52
CA VAL A 286 -2.59 -26.62 0.36
C VAL A 286 -2.73 -28.08 -0.06
N GLY A 287 -1.98 -28.52 -1.07
CA GLY A 287 -2.05 -29.91 -1.56
C GLY A 287 -1.69 -30.95 -0.49
N THR A 288 -0.79 -30.63 0.45
CA THR A 288 -0.45 -31.53 1.58
C THR A 288 -1.50 -31.51 2.71
N LEU A 289 -2.28 -30.44 2.83
CA LEU A 289 -3.24 -30.24 3.91
C LEU A 289 -4.69 -30.56 3.53
N LEU A 290 -5.00 -30.63 2.24
CA LEU A 290 -6.32 -31.03 1.77
C LEU A 290 -6.55 -32.52 2.05
N PRO A 291 -7.72 -32.91 2.61
CA PRO A 291 -8.08 -34.31 2.75
C PRO A 291 -8.36 -34.93 1.38
N GLU A 292 -7.84 -36.14 1.15
CA GLU A 292 -8.03 -36.87 -0.11
C GLU A 292 -9.36 -37.65 -0.13
N ASP A 293 -9.85 -38.08 1.04
CA ASP A 293 -10.92 -39.06 1.19
C ASP A 293 -12.31 -38.46 1.49
N ARG A 294 -12.40 -37.13 1.67
CA ARG A 294 -13.66 -36.44 1.98
C ARG A 294 -13.74 -35.04 1.39
N PRO A 295 -14.96 -34.48 1.23
CA PRO A 295 -15.12 -33.07 0.91
C PRO A 295 -14.44 -32.16 1.95
N ALA A 296 -13.86 -31.05 1.48
CA ALA A 296 -13.17 -30.06 2.31
C ALA A 296 -13.84 -28.68 2.23
N ARG A 297 -13.73 -27.89 3.29
CA ARG A 297 -14.15 -26.48 3.31
C ARG A 297 -12.93 -25.58 3.37
N VAL A 298 -12.71 -24.81 2.32
CA VAL A 298 -11.53 -23.96 2.15
C VAL A 298 -11.98 -22.52 1.96
N THR A 299 -11.35 -21.59 2.69
CA THR A 299 -11.52 -20.15 2.46
C THR A 299 -10.20 -19.52 2.02
N VAL A 300 -10.24 -18.71 0.97
CA VAL A 300 -9.12 -17.87 0.54
C VAL A 300 -9.47 -16.41 0.82
N LEU A 301 -8.75 -15.81 1.77
CA LEU A 301 -8.82 -14.38 2.10
C LEU A 301 -7.78 -13.63 1.25
N HIS A 302 -8.26 -12.63 0.50
CA HIS A 302 -7.51 -11.90 -0.53
C HIS A 302 -7.08 -12.81 -1.69
N CYS A 303 -7.94 -12.92 -2.70
CA CYS A 303 -7.74 -13.74 -3.88
C CYS A 303 -6.64 -13.20 -4.81
N GLY A 304 -6.29 -11.91 -4.73
CA GLY A 304 -5.16 -11.31 -5.44
C GLY A 304 -5.32 -11.40 -6.96
N SER A 305 -4.47 -12.19 -7.62
CA SER A 305 -4.54 -12.46 -9.07
C SER A 305 -5.65 -13.43 -9.48
N GLY A 306 -6.23 -14.15 -8.51
CA GLY A 306 -7.15 -15.27 -8.71
C GLY A 306 -6.46 -16.62 -8.97
N GLY A 307 -5.12 -16.66 -9.07
CA GLY A 307 -4.40 -17.89 -9.40
C GLY A 307 -4.47 -18.97 -8.30
N ILE A 308 -4.31 -18.58 -7.04
CA ILE A 308 -4.41 -19.51 -5.88
C ILE A 308 -5.79 -20.17 -5.79
N PRO A 309 -6.91 -19.43 -5.65
CA PRO A 309 -8.22 -20.06 -5.53
C PRO A 309 -8.58 -20.94 -6.73
N SER A 310 -8.18 -20.54 -7.95
CA SER A 310 -8.41 -21.35 -9.15
C SER A 310 -7.70 -22.70 -9.07
N ALA A 311 -6.44 -22.71 -8.64
CA ALA A 311 -5.67 -23.95 -8.50
C ALA A 311 -6.20 -24.83 -7.36
N ILE A 312 -6.61 -24.25 -6.23
CA ILE A 312 -7.23 -24.99 -5.12
C ILE A 312 -8.50 -25.69 -5.59
N GLY A 313 -9.37 -25.00 -6.33
CA GLY A 313 -10.60 -25.60 -6.86
C GLY A 313 -10.34 -26.85 -7.71
N LEU A 314 -9.27 -26.86 -8.50
CA LEU A 314 -8.85 -28.02 -9.30
C LEU A 314 -8.25 -29.16 -8.45
N MET A 315 -7.69 -28.86 -7.27
CA MET A 315 -7.13 -29.85 -6.35
C MET A 315 -8.21 -30.57 -5.52
N MET A 316 -9.39 -29.97 -5.33
CA MET A 316 -10.48 -30.50 -4.51
C MET A 316 -11.28 -31.60 -5.21
N GLN A 317 -10.63 -32.74 -5.50
CA GLN A 317 -11.23 -33.86 -6.25
C GLN A 317 -12.44 -34.48 -5.54
N SER A 318 -12.39 -34.57 -4.21
CA SER A 318 -13.48 -35.10 -3.37
C SER A 318 -14.61 -34.08 -3.12
N GLY A 319 -14.59 -32.94 -3.79
CA GLY A 319 -15.60 -31.88 -3.69
C GLY A 319 -15.46 -31.05 -2.41
N GLY A 320 -16.51 -30.28 -2.10
CA GLY A 320 -16.60 -29.46 -0.90
C GLY A 320 -16.98 -28.02 -1.17
N GLU A 321 -16.52 -27.11 -0.32
CA GLU A 321 -16.84 -25.67 -0.38
C GLU A 321 -15.55 -24.87 -0.54
N LEU A 322 -15.49 -24.03 -1.57
CA LEU A 322 -14.43 -23.05 -1.77
C LEU A 322 -15.01 -21.63 -1.65
N ASN A 323 -14.60 -20.92 -0.61
CA ASN A 323 -14.98 -19.54 -0.37
C ASN A 323 -13.84 -18.61 -0.83
N CYS A 324 -14.14 -17.71 -1.76
CA CYS A 324 -13.21 -16.72 -2.29
C CYS A 324 -13.62 -15.33 -1.81
N VAL A 325 -12.81 -14.73 -0.93
CA VAL A 325 -13.08 -13.42 -0.33
C VAL A 325 -12.11 -12.39 -0.88
N ASP A 326 -12.62 -11.36 -1.55
CA ASP A 326 -11.80 -10.24 -2.00
C ASP A 326 -12.59 -8.92 -1.98
N GLY A 327 -11.92 -7.81 -1.72
CA GLY A 327 -12.51 -6.46 -1.80
C GLY A 327 -12.63 -5.96 -3.24
N ASP A 328 -11.95 -6.64 -4.17
CA ASP A 328 -11.99 -6.31 -5.59
C ASP A 328 -12.97 -7.18 -6.36
N ARG A 329 -13.97 -6.52 -6.93
CA ARG A 329 -15.01 -7.18 -7.73
C ARG A 329 -14.48 -7.77 -9.04
N ASP A 330 -13.54 -7.10 -9.70
CA ASP A 330 -12.96 -7.58 -10.96
C ASP A 330 -12.15 -8.87 -10.75
N VAL A 331 -11.50 -9.03 -9.60
CA VAL A 331 -10.80 -10.27 -9.23
C VAL A 331 -11.80 -11.40 -9.13
N LEU A 332 -12.89 -11.18 -8.40
CA LEU A 332 -13.94 -12.18 -8.20
C LEU A 332 -14.64 -12.54 -9.51
N GLU A 333 -14.97 -11.57 -10.36
CA GLU A 333 -15.60 -11.80 -11.67
C GLU A 333 -14.70 -12.57 -12.64
N LYS A 334 -13.38 -12.45 -12.50
CA LYS A 334 -12.40 -13.18 -13.32
C LYS A 334 -12.09 -14.58 -12.80
N LEU A 335 -12.54 -14.94 -11.60
CA LEU A 335 -12.49 -16.32 -11.16
C LEU A 335 -13.46 -17.12 -12.01
N ASP A 336 -12.90 -18.01 -12.83
CA ASP A 336 -13.68 -18.78 -13.77
C ASP A 336 -14.51 -19.84 -13.03
N HIS A 337 -15.74 -19.46 -12.71
CA HIS A 337 -16.75 -20.33 -12.10
C HIS A 337 -16.91 -21.64 -12.87
N ALA A 338 -16.87 -21.60 -14.21
CA ALA A 338 -17.08 -22.78 -15.03
C ALA A 338 -15.87 -23.71 -15.01
N THR A 339 -14.64 -23.17 -14.94
CA THR A 339 -13.41 -23.95 -14.81
C THR A 339 -13.20 -24.51 -13.40
N ILE A 340 -13.60 -23.76 -12.36
CA ILE A 340 -13.49 -24.19 -10.96
C ILE A 340 -14.59 -25.21 -10.63
N ALA A 341 -15.84 -24.98 -11.03
CA ALA A 341 -16.98 -25.85 -10.72
C ALA A 341 -17.14 -27.05 -11.70
N ARG A 342 -16.08 -27.45 -12.43
CA ARG A 342 -16.14 -28.62 -13.33
C ARG A 342 -16.46 -29.93 -12.58
N SER A 343 -16.20 -29.97 -11.27
CA SER A 343 -16.70 -31.02 -10.39
C SER A 343 -18.08 -30.64 -9.87
N ALA A 344 -19.11 -31.45 -10.18
CA ALA A 344 -20.46 -31.28 -9.66
C ALA A 344 -20.53 -31.30 -8.12
N ALA A 345 -19.46 -31.73 -7.44
CA ALA A 345 -19.35 -31.80 -5.99
C ALA A 345 -18.69 -30.56 -5.35
N LEU A 346 -18.24 -29.57 -6.12
CA LEU A 346 -17.60 -28.36 -5.59
C LEU A 346 -18.56 -27.16 -5.60
N SER A 347 -18.84 -26.62 -4.41
CA SER A 347 -19.56 -25.36 -4.21
C SER A 347 -18.58 -24.19 -4.15
N LEU A 348 -18.63 -23.29 -5.13
CA LEU A 348 -17.83 -22.06 -5.14
C LEU A 348 -18.68 -20.87 -4.68
N ARG A 349 -18.25 -20.18 -3.61
CA ARG A 349 -18.87 -18.96 -3.10
C ARG A 349 -17.92 -17.78 -3.25
N LEU A 350 -18.35 -16.76 -4.00
CA LEU A 350 -17.63 -15.49 -4.10
C LEU A 350 -18.19 -14.51 -3.07
N VAL A 351 -17.31 -13.89 -2.30
CA VAL A 351 -17.65 -12.95 -1.24
C VAL A 351 -16.93 -11.64 -1.49
N HIS A 352 -17.69 -10.62 -1.90
CA HIS A 352 -17.16 -9.26 -2.06
C HIS A 352 -17.09 -8.56 -0.70
N GLU A 353 -15.93 -8.59 -0.06
CA GLU A 353 -15.70 -7.99 1.25
C GLU A 353 -14.26 -7.46 1.35
N ASP A 354 -14.11 -6.24 1.87
CA ASP A 354 -12.80 -5.68 2.15
C ASP A 354 -12.26 -6.26 3.46
N VAL A 355 -11.21 -7.05 3.35
CA VAL A 355 -10.52 -7.68 4.49
C VAL A 355 -10.12 -6.65 5.56
N THR A 356 -9.88 -5.39 5.19
CA THR A 356 -9.62 -4.28 6.12
C THR A 356 -10.79 -4.02 7.06
N ARG A 357 -12.03 -4.11 6.56
CA ARG A 357 -13.24 -3.93 7.38
C ARG A 357 -13.40 -5.08 8.38
N THR A 358 -13.08 -6.30 7.96
CA THR A 358 -13.08 -7.48 8.83
C THR A 358 -12.02 -7.37 9.93
N ILE A 359 -10.81 -6.91 9.59
CA ILE A 359 -9.73 -6.63 10.56
C ILE A 359 -10.17 -5.64 11.64
N LEU A 360 -10.96 -4.63 11.26
CA LEU A 360 -11.48 -3.60 12.16
C LEU A 360 -12.75 -4.04 12.92
N GLY A 361 -13.20 -5.29 12.76
CA GLY A 361 -14.44 -5.80 13.37
C GLY A 361 -15.71 -5.11 12.88
N ARG A 362 -15.67 -4.47 11.70
CA ARG A 362 -16.80 -3.73 11.13
C ARG A 362 -17.73 -4.62 10.31
N THR A 363 -17.26 -5.78 9.90
CA THR A 363 -18.00 -6.81 9.15
C THR A 363 -17.62 -8.18 9.67
N ASN A 364 -18.59 -9.10 9.66
CA ASN A 364 -18.38 -10.50 10.01
C ASN A 364 -18.61 -11.36 8.77
N LEU A 365 -17.64 -12.20 8.45
CA LEU A 365 -17.77 -13.19 7.39
C LEU A 365 -18.59 -14.37 7.92
N HIS A 366 -19.85 -14.44 7.51
CA HIS A 366 -20.76 -15.53 7.88
C HIS A 366 -20.49 -16.77 7.00
N LEU A 367 -19.41 -17.48 7.34
CA LEU A 367 -18.99 -18.73 6.71
C LEU A 367 -19.12 -19.89 7.69
N SER A 368 -19.29 -21.10 7.16
CA SER A 368 -19.21 -22.35 7.94
C SER A 368 -17.79 -22.53 8.51
N PRO A 369 -17.58 -23.35 9.56
CA PRO A 369 -16.22 -23.66 10.01
C PRO A 369 -15.39 -24.35 8.92
N GLN A 370 -14.18 -23.88 8.69
CA GLN A 370 -13.32 -24.26 7.56
C GLN A 370 -12.25 -25.27 7.96
N ASP A 371 -11.96 -26.23 7.09
CA ASP A 371 -10.81 -27.13 7.24
C ASP A 371 -9.50 -26.38 7.01
N LEU A 372 -9.51 -25.43 6.05
CA LEU A 372 -8.35 -24.65 5.64
C LEU A 372 -8.72 -23.19 5.40
N VAL A 373 -7.92 -22.26 5.95
CA VAL A 373 -8.04 -20.83 5.63
C VAL A 373 -6.69 -20.34 5.09
N VAL A 374 -6.69 -19.77 3.89
CA VAL A 374 -5.49 -19.22 3.24
C VAL A 374 -5.58 -17.71 3.24
N VAL A 375 -4.64 -17.03 3.89
CA VAL A 375 -4.46 -15.58 3.81
C VAL A 375 -3.31 -15.31 2.86
N SER A 376 -3.63 -14.84 1.66
CA SER A 376 -2.64 -14.69 0.59
C SER A 376 -2.36 -13.24 0.26
N GLY A 377 -1.09 -12.84 0.24
CA GLY A 377 -0.60 -11.65 -0.47
C GLY A 377 -1.09 -10.29 0.04
N VAL A 378 -1.79 -10.24 1.17
CA VAL A 378 -2.23 -9.00 1.83
C VAL A 378 -1.30 -8.59 2.98
N LEU A 379 -0.54 -9.56 3.53
CA LEU A 379 0.23 -9.40 4.76
C LEU A 379 1.45 -8.48 4.59
N GLU A 380 1.98 -8.38 3.36
CA GLU A 380 3.04 -7.43 3.02
C GLU A 380 2.55 -5.97 2.86
N TYR A 381 1.26 -5.69 3.03
CA TYR A 381 0.70 -4.33 2.93
C TYR A 381 0.17 -3.79 4.25
N VAL A 382 0.14 -4.59 5.31
CA VAL A 382 -0.47 -4.23 6.59
C VAL A 382 0.57 -4.16 7.72
N PRO A 383 0.38 -3.26 8.71
CA PRO A 383 1.22 -3.21 9.90
C PRO A 383 0.99 -4.42 10.81
N ASP A 384 1.87 -4.63 11.80
CA ASP A 384 1.85 -5.81 12.67
C ASP A 384 0.51 -6.01 13.38
N LEU A 385 -0.10 -4.93 13.90
CA LEU A 385 -1.40 -5.00 14.57
C LEU A 385 -2.50 -5.53 13.64
N ALA A 386 -2.49 -5.12 12.38
CA ALA A 386 -3.48 -5.54 11.39
C ALA A 386 -3.23 -6.99 10.93
N LEU A 387 -1.96 -7.41 10.81
CA LEU A 387 -1.59 -8.82 10.60
C LEU A 387 -2.14 -9.69 11.74
N THR A 388 -1.89 -9.31 12.99
CA THR A 388 -2.37 -10.03 14.18
C THR A 388 -3.89 -10.16 14.18
N SER A 389 -4.61 -9.08 13.89
CA SER A 389 -6.07 -9.08 13.80
C SER A 389 -6.58 -9.97 12.66
N LEU A 390 -5.96 -9.90 11.47
CA LEU A 390 -6.36 -10.74 10.34
C LEU A 390 -6.12 -12.22 10.62
N THR A 391 -4.99 -12.56 11.24
CA THR A 391 -4.73 -13.93 11.67
C THR A 391 -5.78 -14.40 12.67
N ARG A 392 -6.19 -13.56 13.64
CA ARG A 392 -7.25 -13.93 14.60
C ARG A 392 -8.59 -14.19 13.90
N VAL A 393 -8.94 -13.37 12.91
CA VAL A 393 -10.12 -13.59 12.06
C VAL A 393 -10.03 -14.94 11.35
N ALA A 394 -8.89 -15.24 10.73
CA ALA A 394 -8.66 -16.51 10.04
C ALA A 394 -8.75 -17.72 11.01
N LEU A 395 -8.20 -17.60 12.22
CA LEU A 395 -8.30 -18.64 13.25
C LEU A 395 -9.74 -18.87 13.71
N GLY A 396 -10.52 -17.79 13.87
CA GLY A 396 -11.93 -17.87 14.27
C GLY A 396 -12.82 -18.55 13.22
N MET A 397 -12.35 -18.72 11.99
CA MET A 397 -13.07 -19.44 10.92
C MET A 397 -12.77 -20.94 10.93
N LEU A 398 -11.73 -21.41 11.62
CA LEU A 398 -11.31 -22.80 11.55
C LEU A 398 -12.27 -23.72 12.29
N ALA A 399 -12.56 -24.86 11.67
CA ALA A 399 -13.12 -26.02 12.37
C ALA A 399 -12.08 -26.58 13.36
N PRO A 400 -12.49 -27.36 14.39
CA PRO A 400 -11.56 -28.08 15.24
C PRO A 400 -10.57 -28.92 14.41
N GLY A 401 -9.27 -28.74 14.66
CA GLY A 401 -8.20 -29.39 13.88
C GLY A 401 -7.90 -28.73 12.52
N GLY A 402 -8.62 -27.69 12.14
CA GLY A 402 -8.39 -26.91 10.92
C GLY A 402 -7.04 -26.17 10.96
N THR A 403 -6.55 -25.82 9.77
CA THR A 403 -5.24 -25.18 9.57
C THR A 403 -5.39 -23.83 8.89
N VAL A 404 -4.61 -22.83 9.30
CA VAL A 404 -4.43 -21.58 8.56
C VAL A 404 -3.09 -21.59 7.83
N ILE A 405 -3.08 -21.08 6.59
CA ILE A 405 -1.89 -20.78 5.80
C ILE A 405 -1.78 -19.26 5.68
N LEU A 406 -0.62 -18.73 6.02
CA LEU A 406 -0.30 -17.31 5.93
C LEU A 406 0.91 -17.17 5.01
N ASP A 407 0.76 -16.42 3.92
CA ASP A 407 1.87 -16.16 3.02
C ASP A 407 2.20 -14.65 2.92
N LEU A 408 3.49 -14.36 2.73
CA LEU A 408 4.02 -13.00 2.68
C LEU A 408 5.41 -12.96 2.03
N LEU A 409 5.87 -11.75 1.73
CA LEU A 409 7.25 -11.50 1.30
C LEU A 409 8.19 -11.18 2.48
N ARG A 410 9.40 -11.73 2.44
CA ARG A 410 10.52 -11.33 3.31
C ARG A 410 11.33 -10.17 2.69
N PRO A 411 12.12 -9.44 3.49
CA PRO A 411 13.07 -8.48 2.97
C PRO A 411 13.99 -9.12 1.92
N SER A 412 14.15 -8.43 0.79
CA SER A 412 15.03 -8.80 -0.33
C SER A 412 15.97 -7.65 -0.65
N SER A 413 17.08 -7.95 -1.33
CA SER A 413 18.12 -6.98 -1.69
C SER A 413 17.63 -5.88 -2.64
N ASP A 414 16.62 -6.17 -3.45
CA ASP A 414 16.01 -5.24 -4.41
C ASP A 414 14.83 -4.44 -3.83
N ARG A 415 14.48 -4.65 -2.55
CA ARG A 415 13.31 -4.00 -1.92
C ARG A 415 13.33 -2.48 -2.09
N PHE A 416 14.50 -1.85 -1.94
CA PHE A 416 14.64 -0.40 -2.06
C PHE A 416 14.17 0.11 -3.43
N PHE A 417 14.44 -0.66 -4.49
CA PHE A 417 14.05 -0.30 -5.85
C PHE A 417 12.53 -0.33 -6.00
N PHE A 418 11.89 -1.40 -5.53
CA PHE A 418 10.43 -1.50 -5.56
C PHE A 418 9.76 -0.44 -4.67
N ASP A 419 10.21 -0.26 -3.44
CA ASP A 419 9.59 0.65 -2.47
C ASP A 419 9.79 2.13 -2.83
N HIS A 420 11.01 2.51 -3.24
CA HIS A 420 11.38 3.92 -3.43
C HIS A 420 11.41 4.38 -4.90
N VAL A 421 11.71 3.49 -5.85
CA VAL A 421 11.83 3.85 -7.29
C VAL A 421 10.52 3.57 -8.02
N LEU A 422 9.96 2.36 -7.90
CA LEU A 422 8.66 2.02 -8.51
C LEU A 422 7.47 2.43 -7.65
N GLY A 423 7.70 2.76 -6.38
CA GLY A 423 6.66 3.16 -5.44
C GLY A 423 5.71 2.02 -5.01
N TRP A 424 6.12 0.77 -5.16
CA TRP A 424 5.42 -0.40 -4.61
C TRP A 424 5.84 -0.63 -3.15
N ARG A 425 5.32 0.22 -2.26
CA ARG A 425 5.68 0.18 -0.84
C ARG A 425 5.11 -1.05 -0.13
N THR A 426 5.96 -1.77 0.57
CA THR A 426 5.60 -3.00 1.32
C THR A 426 6.16 -3.00 2.75
N VAL A 427 5.45 -3.68 3.65
CA VAL A 427 5.85 -4.00 5.02
C VAL A 427 6.37 -5.45 5.04
N ARG A 428 7.68 -5.63 4.83
CA ARG A 428 8.30 -6.96 4.77
C ARG A 428 8.90 -7.37 6.11
N ARG A 429 8.71 -8.64 6.49
CA ARG A 429 9.13 -9.21 7.79
C ARG A 429 10.09 -10.37 7.57
N THR A 430 11.04 -10.57 8.48
CA THR A 430 11.81 -11.81 8.49
C THR A 430 10.90 -12.98 8.89
N LYS A 431 11.35 -14.21 8.59
CA LYS A 431 10.61 -15.42 8.97
C LYS A 431 10.44 -15.49 10.48
N GLU A 432 11.47 -15.12 11.23
CA GLU A 432 11.52 -15.14 12.69
C GLU A 432 10.57 -14.09 13.27
N ALA A 433 10.56 -12.87 12.72
CA ALA A 433 9.65 -11.82 13.16
C ALA A 433 8.19 -12.18 12.86
N ALA A 434 7.90 -12.71 11.66
CA ALA A 434 6.58 -13.18 11.31
C ALA A 434 6.12 -14.31 12.24
N ALA A 435 6.98 -15.32 12.48
CA ALA A 435 6.66 -16.41 13.40
C ALA A 435 6.41 -15.92 14.84
N ALA A 436 7.24 -15.01 15.35
CA ALA A 436 7.09 -14.45 16.69
C ALA A 436 5.75 -13.73 16.90
N LEU A 437 5.28 -12.96 15.90
CA LEU A 437 3.96 -12.31 15.93
C LEU A 437 2.82 -13.33 16.01
N LEU A 438 3.01 -14.52 15.44
CA LEU A 438 2.00 -15.56 15.32
C LEU A 438 1.97 -16.50 16.53
N THR A 439 3.13 -16.77 17.15
CA THR A 439 3.20 -17.62 18.36
C THR A 439 2.34 -17.06 19.51
N GLY A 440 2.25 -15.72 19.63
CA GLY A 440 1.41 -15.05 20.62
C GLY A 440 -0.11 -15.17 20.40
N LEU A 441 -0.55 -15.78 19.29
CA LEU A 441 -1.97 -15.88 18.92
C LEU A 441 -2.62 -17.23 19.23
N GLY A 442 -1.91 -18.14 19.91
CA GLY A 442 -2.43 -19.47 20.26
C GLY A 442 -2.39 -20.49 19.11
N LEU A 443 -1.65 -20.19 18.04
CA LEU A 443 -1.35 -21.13 16.96
C LEU A 443 -0.52 -22.31 17.48
N ARG A 444 -0.97 -23.54 17.23
CA ARG A 444 -0.19 -24.76 17.47
C ARG A 444 0.50 -25.21 16.19
N ASP A 445 1.58 -25.98 16.35
CA ASP A 445 2.32 -26.60 15.24
C ASP A 445 2.69 -25.59 14.15
N LEU A 446 3.20 -24.43 14.54
CA LEU A 446 3.63 -23.40 13.59
C LEU A 446 4.80 -23.94 12.77
N MET A 447 4.55 -24.24 11.49
CA MET A 447 5.54 -24.73 10.54
C MET A 447 5.76 -23.73 9.43
N ALA A 448 6.95 -23.78 8.82
CA ALA A 448 7.24 -23.00 7.63
C ALA A 448 7.39 -23.94 6.45
N ALA A 449 6.64 -23.69 5.38
CA ALA A 449 6.77 -24.47 4.16
C ALA A 449 8.13 -24.18 3.50
N PRO A 450 8.74 -25.16 2.81
CA PRO A 450 9.96 -24.94 2.03
C PRO A 450 9.73 -23.90 0.91
N CYS A 451 10.40 -22.75 1.04
CA CYS A 451 10.32 -21.65 0.09
C CYS A 451 11.73 -21.22 -0.36
N LYS A 452 11.88 -20.84 -1.62
CA LYS A 452 13.09 -20.18 -2.15
C LYS A 452 12.95 -18.65 -2.08
N GLY A 453 14.08 -17.96 -2.21
CA GLY A 453 14.11 -16.50 -2.42
C GLY A 453 13.39 -15.71 -1.34
N ALA A 454 12.56 -14.74 -1.77
CA ALA A 454 11.92 -13.77 -0.89
C ALA A 454 10.50 -14.17 -0.39
N ALA A 455 10.12 -15.45 -0.47
CA ALA A 455 8.82 -15.93 0.00
C ALA A 455 8.87 -16.47 1.44
N ILE A 456 7.78 -16.29 2.18
CA ILE A 456 7.48 -16.98 3.44
C ILE A 456 6.07 -17.56 3.33
N VAL A 457 5.92 -18.84 3.67
CA VAL A 457 4.63 -19.49 3.88
C VAL A 457 4.67 -20.17 5.24
N LEU A 458 3.78 -19.75 6.14
CA LEU A 458 3.63 -20.31 7.47
C LEU A 458 2.29 -21.03 7.57
N THR A 459 2.28 -22.17 8.24
CA THR A 459 1.08 -22.93 8.54
C THR A 459 0.94 -23.08 10.04
N GLY A 460 -0.28 -23.12 10.55
CA GLY A 460 -0.50 -23.52 11.93
C GLY A 460 -1.95 -23.85 12.21
N ARG A 461 -2.18 -24.57 13.31
CA ARG A 461 -3.47 -25.19 13.63
C ARG A 461 -4.23 -24.40 14.68
N SER A 462 -5.56 -24.49 14.61
CA SER A 462 -6.42 -24.02 15.70
C SER A 462 -6.10 -24.77 17.00
N ALA A 463 -6.21 -24.09 18.13
CA ALA A 463 -6.31 -24.77 19.41
C ALA A 463 -7.59 -25.65 19.40
N ALA A 464 -7.46 -26.88 19.92
CA ALA A 464 -8.52 -27.88 19.94
C ALA A 464 -9.74 -27.45 20.76
#